data_AF-A0A2E3HXI3-F1
#
_entry.id   AF-A0A2E3HXI3-F1
#
_cell.length_a   1.000
_cell.length_b   1.000
_cell.length_c   1.000
_cell.angle_alpha   90.00
_cell.angle_beta   90.00
_cell.angle_gamma   90.00
#
_symmetry.space_group_name_H-M   'P 1'
#
loop_
_entity.id
_entity.type
_entity.pdbx_description
1 polymer ?
#
loop_
_entity_poly.entity_id
_entity_poly.type
_entity_poly.pdbx_seq_one_letter_code
_entity_poly.pdbx_strand_id
1 'polypeptide(L)' 'MEQFVVAVPHIEPIQKHRPQDYTEQPISIIKTHTDERIYGLGESDQGKRFDDTGETWIGLKPHDIKVARSR' A
#
# COMPACT_ATOMS: atom_id res chain seq x y z
N MET A 1 10.37 -6.14 4.23
CA MET A 1 9.08 -5.67 3.67
C MET A 1 9.24 -5.52 2.17
N GLU A 2 8.19 -5.76 1.39
CA GLU A 2 8.15 -5.51 -0.05
C GLU A 2 6.99 -4.55 -0.36
N GLN A 3 7.20 -3.60 -1.29
CA GLN A 3 6.16 -2.70 -1.79
C GLN A 3 6.04 -2.83 -3.30
N PHE A 4 4.82 -2.98 -3.78
CA PHE A 4 4.45 -3.07 -5.18
C PHE A 4 3.60 -1.86 -5.51
N VAL A 5 4.10 -0.97 -6.36
CA VAL A 5 3.31 0.17 -6.83
C VAL A 5 2.56 -0.28 -8.07
N VAL A 6 1.27 -0.53 -7.90
CA VAL A 6 0.43 -1.09 -8.94
C VAL A 6 -0.40 0.04 -9.53
N ALA A 7 -0.42 0.13 -10.85
CA ALA A 7 -1.39 0.97 -11.52
C ALA A 7 -2.80 0.45 -11.19
N VAL A 8 -3.74 1.37 -10.91
CA VAL A 8 -5.15 1.01 -10.63
C VAL A 8 -5.66 0.10 -11.76
N PRO A 9 -6.38 -1.00 -11.46
CA PRO A 9 -6.92 -1.86 -12.50
C PRO A 9 -7.73 -1.03 -13.49
N HIS A 10 -7.46 -1.25 -14.78
CA HIS A 10 -8.12 -0.54 -15.87
C HIS A 10 -9.63 -0.78 -15.81
N ILE A 11 -10.39 0.26 -15.45
CA ILE A 11 -11.85 0.27 -15.50
C ILE A 11 -12.24 1.29 -16.58
N GLU A 12 -12.65 0.80 -17.75
CA GLU A 12 -12.98 1.61 -18.94
C GLU A 12 -13.86 2.84 -18.64
N PRO A 13 -14.97 2.73 -17.86
CA PRO A 13 -15.77 3.89 -17.48
C PRO A 13 -15.00 4.97 -16.72
N ILE A 14 -14.07 4.60 -15.84
CA ILE A 14 -13.31 5.56 -15.02
C ILE A 14 -12.28 6.27 -15.90
N GLN A 15 -11.59 5.55 -16.79
CA GLN A 15 -10.57 6.14 -17.67
C GLN A 15 -11.16 7.16 -18.64
N LYS A 16 -12.41 6.97 -19.10
CA LYS A 16 -13.10 7.95 -19.94
C LYS A 16 -13.18 9.34 -19.29
N HIS A 17 -13.34 9.39 -17.97
CA HIS A 17 -13.46 10.63 -17.21
C HIS A 17 -12.14 11.07 -16.58
N ARG A 18 -11.22 10.13 -16.32
CA ARG A 18 -9.92 10.37 -15.68
C ARG A 18 -8.82 9.56 -16.37
N PRO A 19 -8.32 10.05 -17.52
CA PRO A 19 -7.52 9.23 -18.44
C PRO A 19 -6.14 8.83 -17.92
N GLN A 20 -5.58 9.59 -16.97
CA GLN A 20 -4.21 9.38 -16.45
C GLN A 20 -4.20 8.99 -14.96
N ASP A 21 -5.36 8.92 -14.29
CA ASP A 21 -5.47 8.64 -12.85
C ASP A 21 -4.80 7.31 -12.45
N TYR A 22 -4.92 6.28 -13.29
CA TYR A 22 -4.34 4.97 -12.98
C TYR A 22 -2.80 4.96 -12.95
N THR A 23 -2.16 5.92 -13.64
CA THR A 23 -0.71 6.13 -13.62
C THR A 23 -0.27 7.21 -12.63
N GLU A 24 -1.06 8.28 -12.47
CA GLU A 24 -0.74 9.42 -11.61
C GLU A 24 -1.05 9.14 -10.13
N GLN A 25 -2.05 8.31 -9.87
CA GLN A 25 -2.52 7.96 -8.53
C GLN A 25 -2.55 6.44 -8.33
N PRO A 26 -1.39 5.76 -8.39
CA PRO A 26 -1.33 4.31 -8.24
C PRO A 26 -1.78 3.88 -6.83
N ILE A 27 -2.22 2.63 -6.72
CA ILE A 27 -2.48 1.99 -5.42
C ILE A 27 -1.25 1.15 -5.09
N SER A 28 -0.63 1.44 -3.96
CA SER A 28 0.51 0.68 -3.48
C SER A 28 0.01 -0.51 -2.68
N ILE A 29 0.56 -1.69 -2.96
CA ILE A 29 0.37 -2.90 -2.16
C ILE A 29 1.65 -3.14 -1.37
N ILE A 30 1.52 -3.40 -0.07
CA ILE A 30 2.64 -3.85 0.76
C ILE A 30 2.48 -5.31 1.16
N LYS A 31 3.61 -6.00 1.20
CA LYS A 31 3.75 -7.32 1.79
C LYS A 31 4.75 -7.24 2.94
N THR A 32 4.25 -7.46 4.14
CA THR A 32 5.05 -7.47 5.37
C THR A 32 5.28 -8.91 5.78
N HIS A 33 6.51 -9.25 6.15
CA HIS A 33 6.90 -10.59 6.58
C HIS A 33 7.24 -10.56 8.07
N THR A 34 6.86 -11.61 8.78
CA THR A 34 7.32 -11.89 10.14
C THR A 34 8.45 -12.92 10.12
N ASP A 35 9.18 -13.00 11.22
CA ASP A 35 10.16 -14.06 11.50
C ASP A 35 9.51 -15.45 11.61
N GLU A 36 8.24 -15.51 12.00
CA GLU A 36 7.42 -16.72 12.02
C GLU A 36 6.95 -17.20 10.62
N ARG A 37 7.46 -16.59 9.54
CA ARG A 37 7.08 -16.88 8.14
C ARG A 37 5.61 -16.60 7.82
N ILE A 38 4.96 -15.77 8.63
CA ILE A 38 3.63 -15.24 8.35
C ILE A 38 3.82 -13.97 7.52
N TYR A 39 2.94 -13.75 6.53
CA TYR A 39 2.92 -12.50 5.81
C TYR A 39 1.54 -11.83 5.89
N GLY A 40 1.56 -10.51 5.96
CA GLY A 40 0.38 -9.65 5.88
C GLY A 40 0.39 -8.87 4.57
N LEU A 41 -0.79 -8.66 3.99
CA LEU A 41 -1.00 -7.80 2.83
C LEU A 41 -1.81 -6.57 3.24
N GLY A 42 -1.46 -5.42 2.66
CA GLY A 42 -2.19 -4.17 2.85
C GLY A 42 -2.13 -3.32 1.59
N GLU A 43 -3.13 -2.46 1.42
CA GLU A 43 -3.23 -1.51 0.31
C GLU A 43 -3.25 -0.07 0.81
N SER A 44 -2.77 0.85 -0.02
CA SER A 44 -2.88 2.29 0.22
C SER A 44 -4.14 2.86 -0.43
N ASP A 45 -4.48 4.10 -0.08
CA ASP A 45 -5.34 4.92 -0.93
C ASP A 45 -4.64 5.27 -2.26
N GLN A 46 -5.41 5.80 -3.20
CA GLN A 46 -4.91 6.32 -4.48
C GLN A 46 -3.80 7.36 -4.29
N GLY A 47 -2.68 7.17 -5.00
CA GLY A 47 -1.52 8.07 -4.99
C GLY A 47 -0.64 7.98 -3.73
N LYS A 48 -1.01 7.17 -2.74
CA LYS A 48 -0.22 6.99 -1.51
C LYS A 48 0.80 5.86 -1.65
N ARG A 49 1.87 5.96 -0.86
CA ARG A 49 2.97 4.99 -0.76
C ARG A 49 3.28 4.72 0.70
N PHE A 50 3.99 3.64 1.00
CA PHE A 50 4.40 3.26 2.35
C PHE A 50 5.89 3.47 2.59
N ASP A 51 6.50 4.41 1.86
CA ASP A 51 7.94 4.63 1.87
C ASP A 51 8.44 4.97 3.30
N ASP A 52 7.75 5.86 4.02
CA ASP A 52 8.07 6.20 5.42
C ASP A 52 7.68 5.09 6.42
N THR A 53 6.58 4.38 6.14
CA THR A 53 6.05 3.33 7.01
C THR A 53 7.01 2.15 7.11
N GLY A 54 7.67 1.80 6.00
CA GLY A 54 8.61 0.70 5.93
C GLY A 54 9.75 0.80 6.93
N GLU A 55 10.35 1.99 7.07
CA GLU A 55 11.45 2.22 8.00
C GLU A 55 11.00 2.08 9.46
N THR A 56 9.78 2.51 9.78
CA THR A 56 9.27 2.48 11.17
C THR A 56 8.82 1.09 11.64
N TRP A 57 8.45 0.19 10.73
CA TRP A 57 7.88 -1.11 11.09
C TRP A 57 8.93 -2.23 11.17
N ILE A 58 10.09 -2.06 10.55
CA ILE A 58 11.16 -3.06 10.58
C ILE A 58 11.64 -3.26 12.03
N GLY A 59 11.64 -4.51 12.48
CA GLY A 59 12.08 -4.89 13.84
C GLY A 59 11.02 -4.73 14.93
N LEU A 60 9.84 -4.22 14.61
CA LEU A 60 8.70 -4.20 15.53
C LEU A 60 7.91 -5.51 15.46
N LYS A 61 7.30 -5.90 16.59
CA LYS A 61 6.34 -7.01 16.58
C LYS A 61 5.02 -6.52 15.98
N PRO A 62 4.33 -7.33 15.17
CA PRO A 62 3.09 -6.90 14.51
C PRO A 62 2.01 -6.36 15.47
N HIS A 63 1.90 -6.93 16.68
CA HIS A 63 0.92 -6.51 17.68
C HIS A 63 1.24 -5.15 18.33
N ASP A 64 2.48 -4.67 18.22
CA ASP A 64 2.92 -3.39 18.76
C ASP A 64 2.73 -2.23 17.76
N ILE A 65 2.43 -2.54 16.50
CA ILE A 65 2.21 -1.54 15.46
C ILE A 65 0.88 -0.81 15.73
N LYS A 66 0.97 0.50 15.98
CA LYS A 66 -0.19 1.38 16.13
C LYS A 66 -0.51 2.02 14.79
N VAL A 67 -1.60 1.58 14.16
CA VAL A 67 -2.10 2.22 12.95
C VAL A 67 -2.84 3.49 13.35
N ALA A 68 -2.40 4.66 12.86
CA ALA A 68 -3.15 5.89 13.02
C ALA A 68 -4.49 5.72 12.28
N ARG A 69 -5.60 5.71 13.01
CA ARG A 69 -6.92 5.72 12.38
C ARG A 69 -7.12 7.09 11.74
N SER A 70 -7.17 7.13 10.40
CA SER A 70 -7.69 8.28 9.67
C SER A 70 -9.07 8.63 10.22
N ARG A 71 -9.25 9.87 10.69
CA ARG A 71 -10.57 10.41 11.05
C ARG A 71 -11.35 10.77 9.80
#